data_AF-Z4WUU0-F1
#
_entry.id   AF-Z4WUU0-F1
#
_cell.length_a   1.000
_cell.length_b   1.000
_cell.length_c   1.000
_cell.angle_alpha   90.00
_cell.angle_beta   90.00
_cell.angle_gamma   90.00
#
_symmetry.space_group_name_H-M   'P 1'
#
loop_
_entity.id
_entity.type
_entity.pdbx_description
1 polymer ?
#
loop_
_entity_poly.entity_id
_entity_poly.type
_entity_poly.pdbx_seq_one_letter_code
_entity_poly.pdbx_strand_id
1 'polypeptide(L)'
;MRRIPRQVHRLLLLLLFLTLAMGCRGAREEGTYYAFQELTDGVWKQNMAVRFQLLFTSRASLHQIQIALRMDNRMEQMNLSLKAELQRNGYTYYTDTLRFHLADQPERWLRPGVLFHEYQAGLARALKMPYTGLFELRLTTLDERPLTGITAVGLRMKERP
;
A
#
# COMPACT_ATOMS: atom_id res chain seq x y z
N MET A 1 45.40 33.25 2.67
CA MET A 1 44.59 32.01 2.61
C MET A 1 45.36 30.87 3.28
N ARG A 2 44.94 30.41 4.47
CA ARG A 2 45.65 29.34 5.22
C ARG A 2 45.44 28.00 4.52
N ARG A 3 46.50 27.37 4.02
CA ARG A 3 46.45 26.02 3.42
C ARG A 3 46.12 25.01 4.53
N ILE A 4 44.96 24.37 4.42
CA ILE A 4 44.57 23.29 5.33
C ILE A 4 45.60 22.16 5.18
N PRO A 5 46.21 21.67 6.28
CA PRO A 5 47.19 20.60 6.20
C PRO A 5 46.55 19.32 5.65
N ARG A 6 47.28 18.60 4.79
CA ARG A 6 46.81 17.39 4.09
C ARG A 6 46.20 16.34 5.02
N GLN A 7 46.63 16.28 6.28
CA GLN A 7 46.08 15.37 7.30
C GLN A 7 44.64 15.72 7.70
N VAL A 8 44.30 17.01 7.80
CA VAL A 8 42.93 17.48 8.12
C VAL A 8 41.99 17.20 6.96
N HIS A 9 42.48 17.29 5.72
CA HIS A 9 41.70 16.93 4.53
C HIS A 9 41.40 15.43 4.47
N ARG A 10 42.37 14.57 4.81
CA ARG A 10 42.16 13.11 4.92
C ARG A 10 41.16 12.76 6.02
N LEU A 11 41.24 13.45 7.17
CA LEU A 11 40.29 13.25 8.27
C LEU A 11 38.87 13.66 7.88
N LEU A 12 38.70 14.80 7.20
CA LEU A 12 37.41 15.26 6.70
C LEU A 12 36.81 14.31 5.67
N LEU A 13 37.62 13.77 4.76
CA LEU A 13 37.18 12.76 3.78
C LEU A 13 36.75 11.46 4.46
N LEU A 14 37.49 11.02 5.49
CA LEU A 14 37.12 9.84 6.28
C LEU A 14 35.79 10.06 7.01
N LEU A 15 35.60 11.24 7.62
CA LEU A 15 34.38 11.59 8.33
C LEU A 15 33.17 11.65 7.38
N LEU A 16 33.35 12.24 6.20
CA LEU A 16 32.34 12.27 5.14
C LEU A 16 31.97 10.86 4.66
N PHE A 17 32.96 9.98 4.51
CA PHE A 17 32.73 8.59 4.12
C PHE A 17 31.96 7.81 5.20
N LEU A 18 32.25 8.05 6.48
CA LEU A 18 31.54 7.45 7.61
C LEU A 18 30.09 7.91 7.71
N THR A 19 29.79 9.19 7.47
CA THR A 19 28.40 9.69 7.48
C THR A 19 27.59 9.17 6.29
N LEU A 20 28.21 9.03 5.12
CA LEU A 20 27.60 8.37 3.96
C LEU A 20 27.35 6.87 4.22
N ALA A 21 28.24 6.17 4.93
CA ALA A 21 28.09 4.76 5.25
C ALA A 21 27.00 4.45 6.30
N MET A 22 26.65 5.41 7.18
CA MET A 22 25.55 5.26 8.13
C MET A 22 24.16 5.47 7.50
N GLY A 23 24.09 6.04 6.30
CA GLY A 23 22.85 6.42 5.63
C GLY A 23 22.14 5.28 4.90
N CYS A 24 21.92 4.12 5.52
CA CYS A 24 20.99 3.10 4.99
C CYS A 24 20.60 2.05 6.05
N ARG A 25 20.04 2.51 7.17
CA ARG A 25 19.20 1.63 8.00
C ARG A 25 17.75 1.95 7.69
N GLY A 26 17.24 1.40 6.59
CA GLY A 26 15.81 1.36 6.35
C GLY A 26 15.18 0.59 7.51
N ALA A 27 14.45 1.31 8.38
CA ALA A 27 13.70 0.70 9.47
C ALA A 27 12.58 -0.15 8.85
N ARG A 28 12.90 -1.41 8.53
CA ARG A 28 11.89 -2.40 8.18
C ARG A 28 11.13 -2.68 9.47
N GLU A 29 9.93 -2.13 9.60
CA GLU A 29 9.02 -2.49 10.70
C GLU A 29 8.80 -4.01 10.65
N GLU A 30 9.38 -4.74 11.60
CA GLU A 30 9.15 -6.17 11.74
C GLU A 30 7.65 -6.45 11.83
N GLY A 31 7.18 -7.53 11.18
CA GLY A 31 5.76 -7.88 11.14
C GLY A 31 4.91 -7.04 10.19
N THR A 32 5.49 -6.17 9.35
CA THR A 32 4.74 -5.43 8.32
C THR A 32 5.09 -5.89 6.90
N TYR A 33 4.07 -6.31 6.16
CA TYR A 33 4.13 -6.66 4.74
C TYR A 33 3.52 -5.55 3.89
N TYR A 34 4.17 -5.25 2.76
CA TYR A 34 3.70 -4.27 1.78
C TYR A 34 3.78 -4.86 0.37
N ALA A 35 2.76 -4.61 -0.43
CA ALA A 35 2.73 -4.97 -1.85
C ALA A 35 1.98 -3.92 -2.65
N PHE A 36 2.36 -3.76 -3.93
CA PHE A 36 1.64 -2.94 -4.89
C PHE A 36 1.47 -3.72 -6.20
N GLN A 37 0.32 -3.54 -6.84
CA GLN A 37 0.02 -4.02 -8.17
C GLN A 37 -0.37 -2.82 -9.03
N GLU A 38 0.46 -2.53 -10.04
CA GLU A 38 0.17 -1.54 -11.07
C GLU A 38 -0.97 -2.05 -11.96
N LEU A 39 -1.87 -1.16 -12.36
CA LEU A 39 -2.94 -1.44 -13.30
C LEU A 39 -2.54 -0.98 -14.70
N THR A 40 -2.74 -1.84 -15.69
CA THR A 40 -2.47 -1.50 -17.09
C THR A 40 -3.29 -0.28 -17.51
N ASP A 41 -2.60 0.70 -18.09
CA ASP A 41 -3.15 2.00 -18.52
C ASP A 41 -3.87 2.81 -17.42
N GLY A 42 -3.69 2.43 -16.15
CA GLY A 42 -4.43 2.99 -15.01
C GLY A 42 -5.94 2.81 -15.10
N VAL A 43 -6.39 1.69 -15.68
CA VAL A 43 -7.81 1.35 -15.82
C VAL A 43 -8.13 0.08 -15.03
N TRP A 44 -9.08 0.19 -14.09
CA TRP A 44 -9.65 -0.95 -13.39
C TRP A 44 -10.99 -1.35 -14.04
N LYS A 45 -10.98 -2.46 -14.78
CA LYS A 45 -12.19 -3.02 -15.42
C LYS A 45 -13.10 -3.68 -14.38
N GLN A 46 -14.41 -3.62 -14.57
CA GLN A 46 -15.40 -4.14 -13.61
C GLN A 46 -15.22 -5.62 -13.25
N ASN A 47 -14.91 -6.45 -14.24
CA ASN A 47 -14.73 -7.90 -14.05
C ASN A 47 -13.28 -8.28 -13.66
N MET A 48 -12.40 -7.29 -13.47
CA MET A 48 -11.03 -7.50 -13.08
C MET A 48 -10.91 -7.49 -11.55
N ALA A 49 -10.28 -8.53 -11.02
CA ALA A 49 -9.93 -8.57 -9.61
C ALA A 49 -8.42 -8.36 -9.44
N VAL A 50 -8.08 -7.45 -8.54
CA VAL A 50 -6.72 -7.29 -8.01
C VAL A 50 -6.52 -8.31 -6.90
N ARG A 51 -5.39 -9.01 -6.91
CA ARG A 51 -5.15 -10.16 -6.03
C ARG A 51 -3.84 -10.01 -5.29
N PHE A 52 -3.88 -10.25 -3.97
CA PHE A 52 -2.70 -10.33 -3.12
C PHE A 52 -2.63 -11.67 -2.41
N GLN A 53 -1.44 -12.27 -2.39
CA GLN A 53 -1.17 -13.49 -1.63
C GLN A 53 -0.70 -13.10 -0.23
N LEU A 54 -1.48 -13.48 0.79
CA LEU A 54 -1.24 -13.15 2.18
C LEU A 54 -0.88 -14.40 2.98
N LEU A 55 0.32 -14.41 3.55
CA LEU A 55 0.78 -15.49 4.43
C LEU A 55 0.44 -15.15 5.88
N PHE A 56 -0.40 -15.98 6.50
CA PHE A 56 -0.70 -15.92 7.93
C PHE A 56 0.11 -16.99 8.66
N THR A 57 1.08 -16.59 9.48
CA THR A 57 2.01 -17.49 10.17
C THR A 57 1.52 -17.91 11.56
N SER A 58 0.56 -17.17 12.13
CA SER A 58 0.05 -17.38 13.49
C SER A 58 -1.49 -17.31 13.54
N ARG A 59 -2.09 -18.13 14.39
CA ARG A 59 -3.54 -18.08 14.73
C ARG A 59 -3.84 -17.20 15.94
N ALA A 60 -2.82 -16.90 16.75
CA ALA A 60 -2.96 -16.07 17.94
C ALA A 60 -3.02 -14.59 17.56
N SER A 61 -2.22 -14.20 16.56
CA SER A 61 -2.01 -12.82 16.16
C SER A 61 -3.22 -12.23 15.43
N LEU A 62 -3.45 -10.93 15.66
CA LEU A 62 -4.40 -10.12 14.92
C LEU A 62 -3.69 -9.43 13.75
N HIS A 63 -4.31 -9.44 12.59
CA HIS A 63 -3.74 -8.87 11.37
C HIS A 63 -4.57 -7.67 10.94
N GLN A 64 -3.95 -6.50 10.88
CA GLN A 64 -4.58 -5.31 10.32
C GLN A 64 -4.19 -5.18 8.86
N ILE A 65 -5.20 -5.08 7.99
CA ILE A 65 -5.00 -4.92 6.55
C ILE A 65 -5.51 -3.54 6.13
N GLN A 66 -4.67 -2.81 5.41
CA GLN A 66 -4.99 -1.54 4.78
C GLN A 66 -4.78 -1.65 3.27
N ILE A 67 -5.74 -1.17 2.50
CA ILE A 67 -5.68 -1.07 1.06
C ILE A 67 -5.36 0.37 0.71
N ALA A 68 -4.38 0.55 -0.16
CA ALA A 68 -4.01 1.84 -0.72
C ALA A 68 -4.45 1.90 -2.19
N LEU A 69 -4.91 3.05 -2.64
CA LEU A 69 -5.18 3.34 -4.05
C LEU A 69 -4.31 4.51 -4.46
N ARG A 70 -3.54 4.33 -5.53
CA ARG A 70 -2.85 5.41 -6.21
C ARG A 70 -3.66 5.80 -7.41
N MET A 71 -3.91 7.10 -7.53
CA MET A 71 -4.69 7.67 -8.60
C MET A 71 -3.98 8.84 -9.27
N ASP A 72 -4.34 9.07 -10.54
CA ASP A 72 -3.91 10.19 -11.35
C ASP A 72 -5.09 11.15 -11.65
N ASN A 73 -4.82 12.19 -12.44
CA ASN A 73 -5.78 13.26 -12.74
C ASN A 73 -6.94 12.83 -13.64
N ARG A 74 -6.93 11.61 -14.20
CA ARG A 74 -8.04 11.08 -15.02
C ARG A 74 -9.18 10.53 -14.17
N MET A 75 -8.99 10.43 -12.85
CA MET A 75 -10.05 10.00 -11.95
C MET A 75 -11.18 11.03 -11.94
N GLU A 76 -12.39 10.62 -12.28
CA GLU A 76 -13.56 11.51 -12.28
C GLU A 76 -14.46 11.30 -11.06
N GLN A 77 -14.39 10.12 -10.45
CA GLN A 77 -15.24 9.75 -9.34
C GLN A 77 -14.67 10.27 -8.01
N MET A 78 -15.55 10.89 -7.22
CA MET A 78 -15.22 11.39 -5.88
C MET A 78 -15.31 10.29 -4.80
N ASN A 79 -16.06 9.23 -5.08
CA ASN A 79 -16.28 8.12 -4.18
C ASN A 79 -16.13 6.81 -4.94
N LEU A 80 -15.60 5.82 -4.24
CA LEU A 80 -15.34 4.49 -4.76
C LEU A 80 -15.68 3.46 -3.69
N SER A 81 -16.31 2.36 -4.10
CA SER A 81 -16.50 1.20 -3.23
C SER A 81 -15.82 -0.03 -3.79
N LEU A 82 -15.05 -0.72 -2.96
CA LEU A 82 -14.40 -1.98 -3.30
C LEU A 82 -14.96 -3.09 -2.42
N LYS A 83 -15.25 -4.24 -3.02
CA LYS A 83 -15.48 -5.48 -2.30
C LYS A 83 -14.14 -6.19 -2.07
N ALA A 84 -13.84 -6.49 -0.82
CA ALA A 84 -12.69 -7.27 -0.40
C ALA A 84 -13.15 -8.66 0.05
N GLU A 85 -12.57 -9.70 -0.53
CA GLU A 85 -12.86 -11.09 -0.19
C GLU A 85 -11.55 -11.81 0.16
N LEU A 86 -11.48 -12.40 1.35
CA LEU A 86 -10.36 -13.27 1.72
C LEU A 86 -10.74 -14.71 1.46
N GLN A 87 -10.01 -15.36 0.55
CA GLN A 87 -10.33 -16.68 0.04
C GLN A 87 -9.17 -17.66 0.24
N ARG A 88 -9.50 -18.93 0.43
CA ARG A 88 -8.54 -20.05 0.38
C ARG A 88 -9.25 -21.30 -0.09
N ASN A 89 -8.66 -22.00 -1.04
CA ASN A 89 -9.19 -23.25 -1.61
C ASN A 89 -10.67 -23.12 -2.06
N GLY A 90 -11.05 -21.97 -2.63
CA GLY A 90 -12.41 -21.68 -3.08
C GLY A 90 -13.40 -21.25 -1.99
N TYR A 91 -13.04 -21.33 -0.71
CA TYR A 91 -13.87 -20.86 0.39
C TYR A 91 -13.59 -19.40 0.71
N THR A 92 -14.65 -18.62 0.94
CA THR A 92 -14.55 -17.22 1.41
C THR A 92 -14.62 -17.20 2.93
N TYR A 93 -13.55 -16.71 3.57
CA TYR A 93 -13.42 -16.63 5.02
C TYR A 93 -13.79 -15.27 5.58
N TYR A 94 -13.72 -14.24 4.74
CA TYR A 94 -14.03 -12.87 5.12
C TYR A 94 -14.50 -12.09 3.89
N THR A 95 -15.47 -11.20 4.11
CA THR A 95 -15.96 -10.27 3.11
C THR A 95 -16.17 -8.91 3.75
N ASP A 96 -15.76 -7.87 3.05
CA ASP A 96 -15.93 -6.48 3.47
C ASP A 96 -16.15 -5.56 2.28
N THR A 97 -16.69 -4.38 2.55
CA THR A 97 -16.84 -3.30 1.58
C THR A 97 -16.05 -2.09 2.04
N LEU A 98 -14.94 -1.83 1.36
CA LEU A 98 -14.12 -0.64 1.57
C LEU A 98 -14.72 0.54 0.83
N ARG A 99 -14.88 1.66 1.51
CA ARG A 99 -15.36 2.91 0.92
C ARG A 99 -14.23 3.93 0.94
N PHE A 100 -13.94 4.50 -0.21
CA PHE A 100 -12.96 5.57 -0.38
C PHE A 100 -13.69 6.85 -0.71
N HIS A 101 -13.39 7.90 0.06
CA HIS A 101 -13.80 9.25 -0.22
C HIS A 101 -12.57 10.02 -0.70
N LEU A 102 -12.56 10.37 -1.99
CA LEU A 102 -11.40 10.88 -2.71
C LEU A 102 -11.41 12.41 -2.82
N ALA A 103 -12.60 13.01 -2.93
CA ALA A 103 -12.78 14.45 -3.09
C ALA A 103 -14.15 14.92 -2.56
N ASP A 104 -14.20 16.15 -2.06
CA ASP A 104 -15.46 16.82 -1.70
C ASP A 104 -16.17 17.41 -2.93
N GLN A 105 -15.39 17.82 -3.93
CA GLN A 105 -15.85 18.39 -5.20
C GLN A 105 -14.97 17.83 -6.33
N PRO A 106 -15.51 17.67 -7.56
CA PRO A 106 -14.69 17.28 -8.71
C PRO A 106 -13.46 18.17 -8.84
N GLU A 107 -12.31 17.57 -9.18
CA GLU A 107 -11.01 18.26 -9.32
C GLU A 107 -10.41 18.87 -8.03
N ARG A 108 -11.12 18.81 -6.90
CA ARG A 108 -10.61 19.20 -5.57
C ARG A 108 -10.35 17.96 -4.71
N TRP A 109 -9.25 17.28 -5.02
CA TRP A 109 -8.81 16.07 -4.33
C TRP A 109 -8.42 16.34 -2.87
N LEU A 110 -8.87 15.49 -1.96
CA LEU A 110 -8.63 15.63 -0.51
C LEU A 110 -7.15 15.48 -0.12
N ARG A 111 -6.33 14.84 -0.96
CA ARG A 111 -4.88 14.69 -0.76
C ARG A 111 -4.11 15.17 -1.98
N PRO A 112 -3.67 16.44 -2.05
CA PRO A 112 -2.87 16.93 -3.18
C PRO A 112 -1.51 16.22 -3.23
N GLY A 113 -1.07 15.85 -4.44
CA GLY A 113 0.21 15.20 -4.74
C GLY A 113 0.70 15.65 -6.11
N VAL A 114 2.02 15.65 -6.33
CA VAL A 114 2.64 16.23 -7.56
C VAL A 114 2.49 15.30 -8.78
N LEU A 115 2.35 13.98 -8.55
CA LEU A 115 2.23 12.97 -9.63
C LEU A 115 1.09 11.97 -9.37
N PHE A 116 0.92 11.51 -8.13
CA PHE A 116 -0.15 10.59 -7.74
C PHE A 116 -0.77 11.03 -6.41
N HIS A 117 -2.05 10.76 -6.25
CA HIS A 117 -2.75 10.90 -4.98
C HIS A 117 -2.93 9.50 -4.36
N GLU A 118 -2.53 9.31 -3.11
CA GLU A 118 -2.67 8.03 -2.41
C GLU A 118 -3.75 8.11 -1.32
N TYR A 119 -4.76 7.25 -1.44
CA TYR A 119 -5.84 7.10 -0.46
C TYR A 119 -5.79 5.72 0.16
N GLN A 120 -6.07 5.63 1.46
CA GLN A 120 -5.98 4.38 2.21
C GLN A 120 -7.28 4.12 2.96
N ALA A 121 -7.74 2.88 2.91
CA ALA A 121 -8.86 2.38 3.70
C ALA A 121 -8.47 1.07 4.37
N GLY A 122 -8.74 0.95 5.67
CA GLY A 122 -8.55 -0.30 6.41
C GLY A 122 -9.75 -1.21 6.24
N LEU A 123 -9.53 -2.53 6.29
CA LEU A 123 -10.63 -3.46 6.51
C LEU A 123 -11.36 -3.09 7.81
N ALA A 124 -12.68 -3.28 7.84
CA ALA A 124 -13.54 -2.88 8.95
C ALA A 124 -13.14 -3.53 10.29
N ARG A 125 -12.53 -4.71 10.24
CA ARG A 125 -12.02 -5.42 11.43
C ARG A 125 -10.66 -6.02 11.17
N ALA A 126 -9.81 -6.05 12.20
CA ALA A 126 -8.61 -6.84 12.18
C ALA A 126 -8.97 -8.33 12.05
N LEU A 127 -8.16 -9.08 11.30
CA LEU A 127 -8.40 -10.48 11.01
C LEU A 127 -7.68 -11.37 12.02
N LYS A 128 -8.45 -12.27 12.63
CA LYS A 128 -7.93 -13.40 13.41
C LYS A 128 -8.18 -14.68 12.62
N MET A 129 -7.12 -15.30 12.12
CA MET A 129 -7.28 -16.42 11.19
C MET A 129 -7.46 -17.75 11.93
N PRO A 130 -8.45 -18.58 11.53
CA PRO A 130 -8.64 -19.90 12.12
C PRO A 130 -7.52 -20.89 11.76
N TYR A 131 -6.80 -20.63 10.66
CA TYR A 131 -5.73 -21.47 10.13
C TYR A 131 -4.54 -20.62 9.69
N THR A 132 -3.34 -21.16 9.83
CA THR A 132 -2.13 -20.60 9.20
C THR A 132 -2.06 -21.01 7.72
N GLY A 133 -1.27 -20.28 6.95
CA GLY A 133 -1.00 -20.55 5.54
C GLY A 133 -1.32 -19.39 4.62
N LEU A 134 -1.30 -19.68 3.33
CA LEU A 134 -1.52 -18.70 2.26
C LEU A 134 -3.03 -18.52 2.00
N PHE A 135 -3.46 -17.27 1.93
CA PHE A 135 -4.80 -16.86 1.53
C PHE A 135 -4.70 -15.83 0.42
N GLU A 136 -5.69 -15.79 -0.46
CA GLU A 136 -5.80 -14.76 -1.49
C GLU A 136 -6.77 -13.68 -1.00
N LEU A 137 -6.29 -12.43 -0.92
CA LEU A 137 -7.16 -11.29 -0.83
C LEU A 137 -7.52 -10.82 -2.24
N ARG A 138 -8.80 -10.91 -2.57
CA ARG A 138 -9.37 -10.51 -3.84
C ARG A 138 -10.11 -9.19 -3.66
N LEU A 139 -9.70 -8.18 -4.42
CA LEU A 139 -10.34 -6.86 -4.46
C LEU A 139 -11.07 -6.72 -5.80
N THR A 140 -12.31 -6.29 -5.74
CA THR A 140 -13.14 -6.00 -6.92
C THR A 140 -13.82 -4.66 -6.75
N THR A 141 -13.87 -3.86 -7.80
CA THR A 141 -14.70 -2.65 -7.81
C THR A 141 -16.17 -3.05 -7.77
N LEU A 142 -16.97 -2.25 -7.06
CA LEU A 142 -18.43 -2.34 -7.06
C LEU A 142 -19.07 -1.33 -8.03
N ASP A 143 -18.25 -0.60 -8.80
CA ASP A 143 -18.73 0.38 -9.75
C ASP A 143 -19.27 -0.27 -11.02
N GLU A 144 -20.33 0.34 -11.55
CA GLU A 144 -21.00 -0.09 -12.79
C GLU A 144 -20.23 0.31 -14.06
N ARG A 145 -19.14 1.06 -13.93
CA ARG A 145 -18.30 1.49 -15.05
C ARG A 145 -16.83 1.22 -14.73
N PRO A 146 -15.98 0.99 -15.75
CA PRO A 146 -14.54 0.91 -15.55
C PRO A 146 -14.02 2.18 -14.87
N LEU A 147 -13.12 2.01 -13.91
CA LEU A 147 -12.49 3.13 -13.21
C LEU A 147 -11.26 3.55 -13.99
N THR A 148 -11.26 4.77 -14.51
CA THR A 148 -10.09 5.35 -15.17
C THR A 148 -9.35 6.24 -14.18
N GLY A 149 -8.03 6.15 -14.17
CA GLY A 149 -7.18 6.96 -13.30
C GLY A 149 -6.77 6.29 -11.99
N ILE A 150 -7.08 5.00 -11.79
CA ILE A 150 -6.46 4.19 -10.71
C ILE A 150 -5.21 3.53 -11.28
N THR A 151 -4.03 4.02 -10.90
CA THR A 151 -2.75 3.58 -11.46
C THR A 151 -2.19 2.37 -10.74
N ALA A 152 -2.38 2.28 -9.43
CA ALA A 152 -1.95 1.12 -8.66
C ALA A 152 -2.84 0.87 -7.45
N VAL A 153 -2.89 -0.39 -7.03
CA VAL A 153 -3.51 -0.83 -5.78
C VAL A 153 -2.42 -1.37 -4.88
N GLY A 154 -2.36 -0.85 -3.66
CA GLY A 154 -1.44 -1.26 -2.62
C GLY A 154 -2.13 -2.04 -1.51
N LEU A 155 -1.35 -2.86 -0.82
CA LEU A 155 -1.73 -3.55 0.38
C LEU A 155 -0.64 -3.39 1.43
N ARG A 156 -1.05 -3.06 2.65
CA ARG A 156 -0.26 -3.17 3.86
C ARG A 156 -0.93 -4.15 4.80
N MET A 157 -0.18 -5.13 5.28
CA MET A 157 -0.60 -6.03 6.36
C MET A 157 0.35 -5.87 7.54
N LYS A 158 -0.20 -5.60 8.72
CA LYS A 158 0.55 -5.48 9.98
C LYS A 158 0.08 -6.55 10.96
N GLU A 159 1.00 -7.40 11.39
CA GLU A 159 0.77 -8.37 12.45
C GLU A 159 0.85 -7.68 13.82
N ARG A 160 -0.07 -8.02 14.72
CA ARG A 160 -0.05 -7.63 16.14
C ARG A 160 -0.20 -8.90 16.99
N PRO A 161 0.65 -9.10 18.00
CA PRO A 161 0.56 -10.24 18.91
C PRO A 161 -0.74 -10.21 19.73
#